data_AF-A0A2N7QA54-F1
#
_entry.id   AF-A0A2N7QA54-F1
#
_cell.length_a   1.000
_cell.length_b   1.000
_cell.length_c   1.000
_cell.angle_alpha   90.00
_cell.angle_beta   90.00
_cell.angle_gamma   90.00
#
_symmetry.space_group_name_H-M   'P 1'
#
loop_
_entity.id
_entity.type
_entity.pdbx_description
1 polymer ?
#
loop_
_entity_poly.entity_id
_entity_poly.type
_entity_poly.pdbx_seq_one_letter_code
_entity_poly.pdbx_strand_id
1 'polypeptide(L)'
;MKIYGHTPVLLEETLNYLHSSRPGVYLDCTLGTGGHALEILRRNPEAELIGLDRDESSLQEAARKLAEYSSRVKLFQADFKNIAELDKIVNFEKLKGVLLDLGISSFQLDNPDRGFSFNQEGPLDMRMDIRQKTTAQKILLTYPEARLAEIFKKYGDLHHTKLLARKIVTQRKLGQLNTTTDLKKLVEETYRWTPQKSHLHPAAKVFQALRIEVNQELQGLAEFLENLANRCLSGTRIVVISFHSLEDRLVKRAFLKLAAGNGK
;
A
#
# COMPACT_ATOMS: atom_id res chain seq x y z
N MET A 1 6.21 -11.66 29.46
CA MET A 1 5.40 -10.67 28.72
C MET A 1 5.78 -10.79 27.24
N LYS A 2 5.01 -11.54 26.43
CA LYS A 2 5.29 -11.66 24.99
C LYS A 2 4.86 -10.36 24.33
N ILE A 3 5.82 -9.52 23.97
CA ILE A 3 5.59 -8.45 23.00
C ILE A 3 5.35 -9.18 21.68
N TYR A 4 4.09 -9.39 21.31
CA TYR A 4 3.75 -9.80 19.95
C TYR A 4 4.05 -8.59 19.05
N GLY A 5 5.32 -8.40 18.72
CA GLY A 5 5.71 -7.53 17.63
C GLY A 5 5.09 -8.07 16.34
N HIS A 6 4.51 -7.18 15.53
CA HIS A 6 4.00 -7.55 14.22
C HIS A 6 5.13 -8.15 13.37
N THR A 7 5.09 -9.45 13.12
CA THR A 7 6.02 -10.11 12.21
C THR A 7 5.73 -9.65 10.78
N PRO A 8 6.72 -9.15 10.03
CA PRO A 8 6.53 -8.76 8.65
C PRO A 8 6.05 -9.93 7.78
N VAL A 9 5.19 -9.65 6.81
CA VAL A 9 4.63 -10.65 5.90
C VAL A 9 5.76 -11.26 5.06
N LEU A 10 5.79 -12.60 4.97
CA LEU A 10 6.78 -13.35 4.19
C LEU A 10 8.23 -12.93 4.50
N LEU A 11 8.55 -12.69 5.77
CA LEU A 11 9.84 -12.13 6.18
C LEU A 11 11.01 -12.95 5.65
N GLU A 12 11.04 -14.26 5.92
CA GLU A 12 12.17 -15.11 5.56
C GLU A 12 12.28 -15.25 4.03
N GLU A 13 11.16 -15.41 3.33
CA GLU A 13 11.13 -15.46 1.87
C GLU A 13 11.64 -14.14 1.27
N THR A 14 11.25 -13.00 1.82
CA THR A 14 11.68 -11.68 1.37
C THR A 14 13.18 -11.50 1.52
N LEU A 15 13.71 -11.81 2.72
CA LEU A 15 15.15 -11.72 2.98
C LEU A 15 15.96 -12.67 2.10
N ASN A 16 15.41 -13.86 1.84
CA ASN A 16 15.99 -14.83 0.92
C ASN A 16 15.99 -14.32 -0.51
N TYR A 17 14.86 -13.86 -1.07
CA TYR A 17 14.82 -13.37 -2.46
C TYR A 17 15.64 -12.08 -2.69
N LEU A 18 15.79 -11.23 -1.66
CA LEU A 18 16.64 -10.04 -1.72
C LEU A 18 18.14 -10.37 -1.72
N HIS A 19 18.53 -11.58 -1.31
CA HIS A 19 19.89 -11.89 -0.89
C HIS A 19 20.38 -10.81 0.11
N SER A 20 19.63 -10.67 1.21
CA SER A 20 19.78 -9.57 2.18
C SER A 20 21.09 -9.57 2.98
N SER A 21 21.90 -10.61 2.89
CA SER A 21 23.21 -10.72 3.54
C SER A 21 24.36 -10.03 2.77
N ARG A 22 24.12 -9.55 1.54
CA ARG A 22 25.18 -8.90 0.74
C ARG A 22 25.47 -7.49 1.27
N PRO A 23 26.74 -7.05 1.33
CA PRO A 23 27.06 -5.67 1.67
C PRO A 23 26.52 -4.70 0.59
N GLY A 24 25.99 -3.56 1.02
CA GLY A 24 25.52 -2.50 0.13
C GLY A 24 24.17 -1.89 0.53
N VAL A 25 23.56 -1.17 -0.42
CA VAL A 25 22.35 -0.39 -0.19
C VAL A 25 21.10 -1.23 -0.45
N TYR A 26 20.14 -1.14 0.45
CA TYR A 26 18.79 -1.71 0.33
C TYR A 26 17.77 -0.58 0.35
N LEU A 27 16.87 -0.58 -0.64
CA LEU A 27 15.78 0.38 -0.75
C LEU A 27 14.47 -0.29 -0.32
N ASP A 28 13.86 0.18 0.75
CA ASP A 28 12.51 -0.19 1.15
C ASP A 28 11.55 0.92 0.70
N CYS A 29 10.78 0.65 -0.36
CA CYS A 29 9.88 1.63 -0.98
C CYS A 29 8.56 1.80 -0.21
N THR A 30 8.30 0.93 0.77
CA THR A 30 7.04 0.84 1.52
C THR A 30 7.39 0.53 2.97
N LEU A 31 8.23 1.37 3.56
CA LEU A 31 8.87 1.12 4.84
C LEU A 31 7.87 0.75 5.94
N GLY A 32 6.68 1.36 5.91
CA GLY A 32 5.67 1.20 6.95
C GLY A 32 6.27 1.54 8.31
N THR A 33 6.12 0.63 9.27
CA THR A 33 6.73 0.78 10.60
C THR A 33 8.15 0.20 10.69
N GLY A 34 8.80 -0.11 9.56
CA GLY A 34 10.20 -0.56 9.49
C GLY A 34 10.44 -2.04 9.82
N GLY A 35 9.45 -2.91 9.58
CA GLY A 35 9.51 -4.32 9.94
C GLY A 35 10.60 -5.11 9.20
N HIS A 36 10.53 -5.17 7.87
CA HIS A 36 11.56 -5.83 7.05
C HIS A 36 12.91 -5.11 7.15
N ALA A 37 12.89 -3.78 7.10
CA ALA A 37 14.04 -2.91 7.31
C ALA A 37 14.86 -3.27 8.57
N LEU A 38 14.19 -3.43 9.72
CA LEU A 38 14.84 -3.80 10.98
C LEU A 38 15.57 -5.14 10.84
N GLU A 39 14.93 -6.13 10.22
CA GLU A 39 15.51 -7.46 10.08
C GLU A 39 16.66 -7.50 9.08
N ILE A 40 16.63 -6.70 8.01
CA ILE A 40 17.77 -6.50 7.11
C ILE A 40 18.96 -5.94 7.90
N LEU A 41 18.76 -4.85 8.64
CA LEU A 41 19.83 -4.17 9.39
C LEU A 41 20.40 -5.01 10.53
N ARG A 42 19.54 -5.79 11.21
CA ARG A 42 19.91 -6.68 12.31
C ARG A 42 20.77 -7.86 11.84
N ARG A 43 20.42 -8.44 10.68
CA ARG A 43 21.11 -9.63 10.14
C ARG A 43 22.28 -9.28 9.23
N ASN A 44 22.36 -8.05 8.75
CA ASN A 44 23.43 -7.56 7.89
C ASN A 44 24.06 -6.25 8.44
N PRO A 45 25.18 -6.36 9.16
CA PRO A 45 25.94 -5.21 9.67
C PRO A 45 26.50 -4.29 8.57
N GLU A 46 26.62 -4.79 7.33
CA GLU A 46 27.15 -4.06 6.17
C GLU A 46 26.05 -3.51 5.25
N ALA A 47 24.78 -3.63 5.65
CA ALA A 47 23.66 -3.02 4.93
C ALA A 47 23.56 -1.52 5.23
N GLU A 48 23.36 -0.71 4.20
CA GLU A 48 22.80 0.63 4.33
C GLU A 48 21.34 0.58 3.87
N LEU A 49 20.44 1.29 4.56
CA LEU A 49 19.02 1.29 4.26
C LEU A 49 18.54 2.68 3.85
N ILE A 50 17.79 2.74 2.77
CA ILE A 50 16.97 3.89 2.38
C ILE A 50 15.51 3.45 2.50
N GLY A 51 14.74 4.11 3.37
CA GLY A 51 13.33 3.82 3.61
C GLY A 51 12.43 4.94 3.12
N LEU A 52 11.40 4.60 2.35
CA LEU A 52 10.39 5.53 1.86
C LEU A 52 9.02 5.13 2.39
N ASP A 53 8.25 6.13 2.82
CA ASP A 53 6.81 5.96 2.98
C ASP A 53 6.12 7.30 2.73
N ARG A 54 4.86 7.27 2.32
CA ARG A 54 4.04 8.48 2.18
C ARG A 54 3.36 8.87 3.48
N ASP A 55 3.21 7.91 4.40
CA ASP A 55 2.60 8.08 5.70
C ASP A 55 3.64 8.55 6.74
N GLU A 56 3.50 9.81 7.15
CA GLU A 56 4.36 10.42 8.18
C GLU A 56 4.32 9.65 9.50
N SER A 57 3.13 9.17 9.90
CA SER A 57 2.97 8.49 11.18
C SER A 57 3.68 7.12 11.20
N SER A 58 3.64 6.39 10.08
CA SER A 58 4.42 5.17 9.87
C SER A 58 5.93 5.45 9.92
N LEU A 59 6.39 6.53 9.27
CA LEU A 59 7.80 6.92 9.27
C LEU A 59 8.31 7.29 10.65
N GLN A 60 7.52 8.01 11.45
CA GLN A 60 7.89 8.35 12.82
C GLN A 60 8.03 7.09 13.69
N GLU A 61 7.16 6.09 13.49
CA GLU A 61 7.28 4.79 14.15
C GLU A 61 8.53 4.03 13.69
N ALA A 62 8.78 3.99 12.39
CA ALA A 62 9.99 3.37 11.83
C ALA A 62 11.27 4.04 12.34
N ALA A 63 11.32 5.37 12.41
CA ALA A 63 12.45 6.12 12.95
C ALA A 63 12.75 5.74 14.41
N ARG A 64 11.71 5.60 15.24
CA ARG A 64 11.84 5.12 16.62
C ARG A 64 12.33 3.68 16.68
N LYS A 65 11.78 2.79 15.85
CA LYS A 65 12.17 1.37 15.79
C LYS A 65 13.59 1.15 15.29
N LEU A 66 14.07 1.99 14.38
CA LEU A 66 15.38 1.88 13.72
C LEU A 66 16.46 2.76 14.35
N ALA A 67 16.21 3.39 15.51
CA ALA A 67 17.09 4.37 16.12
C ALA A 67 18.52 3.85 16.38
N GLU A 68 18.65 2.59 16.79
CA GLU A 68 19.95 1.91 17.01
C GLU A 68 20.81 1.85 15.73
N TYR A 69 20.16 1.87 14.56
CA TYR A 69 20.79 1.75 13.25
C TYR A 69 20.92 3.08 12.52
N SER A 70 20.65 4.21 13.19
CA SER A 70 20.55 5.55 12.58
C SER A 70 21.76 5.97 11.73
N SER A 71 22.97 5.50 12.03
CA SER A 71 24.17 5.78 11.23
C SER A 71 24.14 5.15 9.82
N ARG A 72 23.29 4.15 9.59
CA ARG A 72 23.15 3.41 8.31
C ARG A 72 21.75 3.52 7.70
N VAL A 73 20.89 4.39 8.22
CA VAL A 73 19.48 4.52 7.80
C VAL A 73 19.18 5.93 7.35
N LYS A 74 18.55 6.07 6.17
CA LYS A 74 17.98 7.33 5.68
C LYS A 74 16.51 7.15 5.39
N LEU A 75 15.66 7.98 6.00
CA LEU A 75 14.21 7.89 5.87
C LEU A 75 13.65 9.12 5.16
N PHE A 76 12.73 8.93 4.22
CA PHE A 76 12.12 10.01 3.45
C PHE A 76 10.62 9.86 3.36
N GLN A 77 9.89 10.95 3.63
CA GLN A 77 8.45 11.01 3.39
C GLN A 77 8.14 11.27 1.92
N ALA A 78 8.14 10.20 1.12
CA ALA A 78 7.98 10.24 -0.33
C ALA A 78 7.10 9.09 -0.83
N ASP A 79 6.39 9.34 -1.94
CA ASP A 79 5.81 8.26 -2.74
C ASP A 79 6.91 7.64 -3.60
N PHE A 80 7.11 6.32 -3.49
CA PHE A 80 8.13 5.60 -4.25
C PHE A 80 7.98 5.77 -5.76
N LYS A 81 6.78 6.07 -6.27
CA LYS A 81 6.52 6.28 -7.70
C LYS A 81 7.21 7.54 -8.25
N ASN A 82 7.72 8.44 -7.40
CA ASN A 82 8.46 9.62 -7.85
C ASN A 82 9.93 9.28 -8.13
N ILE A 83 10.19 8.69 -9.29
CA ILE A 83 11.51 8.18 -9.69
C ILE A 83 12.60 9.28 -9.74
N ALA A 84 12.23 10.52 -10.07
CA ALA A 84 13.18 11.63 -10.20
C ALA A 84 13.80 12.03 -8.84
N GLU A 85 13.06 11.83 -7.76
CA GLU A 85 13.60 12.03 -6.41
C GLU A 85 14.50 10.87 -5.98
N LEU A 86 14.29 9.65 -6.51
CA LEU A 86 15.16 8.51 -6.22
C LEU A 86 16.60 8.71 -6.70
N ASP A 87 16.80 9.33 -7.86
CA ASP A 87 18.16 9.59 -8.39
C ASP A 87 18.99 10.50 -7.49
N LYS A 88 18.33 11.34 -6.69
CA LYS A 88 19.01 12.27 -5.78
C LYS A 88 19.42 11.59 -4.48
N ILE A 89 18.76 10.49 -4.09
CA ILE A 89 18.92 9.89 -2.77
C ILE A 89 19.51 8.48 -2.83
N VAL A 90 19.38 7.76 -3.94
CA VAL A 90 19.86 6.38 -4.13
C VAL A 90 21.10 6.38 -5.01
N ASN A 91 22.20 5.83 -4.49
CA ASN A 91 23.33 5.44 -5.33
C ASN A 91 23.05 4.05 -5.93
N PHE A 92 22.58 4.03 -7.18
CA PHE A 92 22.24 2.80 -7.91
C PHE A 92 23.43 1.84 -8.12
N GLU A 93 24.68 2.32 -8.08
CA GLU A 93 25.86 1.46 -8.19
C GLU A 93 26.03 0.55 -6.97
N LYS A 94 25.56 1.01 -5.80
CA LYS A 94 25.63 0.27 -4.53
C LYS A 94 24.35 -0.50 -4.21
N LEU A 95 23.29 -0.31 -4.99
CA LEU A 95 21.96 -0.87 -4.71
C LEU A 95 21.93 -2.39 -4.94
N LYS A 96 21.69 -3.16 -3.89
CA LYS A 96 21.62 -4.63 -3.92
C LYS A 96 20.20 -5.18 -3.93
N GLY A 97 19.29 -4.51 -3.24
CA GLY A 97 17.93 -4.98 -3.08
C GLY A 97 16.92 -3.83 -3.05
N VAL A 98 15.75 -4.06 -3.62
CA VAL A 98 14.57 -3.18 -3.52
C VAL A 98 13.39 -4.00 -3.03
N LEU A 99 12.71 -3.53 -2.00
CA LEU A 99 11.48 -4.11 -1.46
C LEU A 99 10.28 -3.20 -1.72
N LEU A 100 9.18 -3.82 -2.14
CA LEU A 100 7.84 -3.24 -2.14
C LEU A 100 6.89 -4.22 -1.44
N ASP A 101 6.52 -3.93 -0.20
CA ASP A 101 5.41 -4.55 0.54
C ASP A 101 4.15 -3.69 0.36
N LEU A 102 3.37 -3.99 -0.68
CA LEU A 102 2.24 -3.14 -1.10
C LEU A 102 1.08 -3.20 -0.12
N GLY A 103 0.13 -2.26 -0.20
CA GLY A 103 -1.07 -2.26 0.63
C GLY A 103 -0.96 -1.39 1.88
N ILE A 104 -1.53 -1.87 2.98
CA ILE A 104 -1.69 -1.11 4.23
C ILE A 104 -1.14 -1.88 5.42
N SER A 105 -0.54 -1.15 6.34
CA SER A 105 -0.02 -1.72 7.59
C SER A 105 -1.11 -1.92 8.63
N SER A 106 -0.90 -2.85 9.57
CA SER A 106 -1.77 -2.97 10.77
C SER A 106 -1.83 -1.67 11.55
N PHE A 107 -0.74 -0.92 11.61
CA PHE A 107 -0.70 0.40 12.26
C PHE A 107 -1.76 1.37 11.70
N GLN A 108 -2.00 1.35 10.39
CA GLN A 108 -3.05 2.14 9.74
C GLN A 108 -4.45 1.54 9.93
N LEU A 109 -4.57 0.21 9.93
CA LEU A 109 -5.84 -0.49 10.10
C LEU A 109 -6.40 -0.44 11.52
N ASP A 110 -5.52 -0.47 12.50
CA ASP A 110 -5.85 -0.53 13.93
C ASP A 110 -6.22 0.85 14.48
N ASN A 111 -5.85 1.94 13.78
CA ASN A 111 -6.23 3.30 14.13
C ASN A 111 -7.57 3.71 13.46
N PRO A 112 -8.68 3.81 14.22
CA PRO A 112 -9.99 4.14 13.65
C PRO A 112 -10.03 5.51 12.99
N ASP A 113 -9.26 6.49 13.49
CA ASP A 113 -9.23 7.86 12.97
C ASP A 113 -8.72 7.93 11.51
N ARG A 114 -8.04 6.87 11.04
CA ARG A 114 -7.56 6.77 9.65
C ARG A 114 -8.64 6.28 8.68
N GLY A 115 -9.70 5.65 9.18
CA GLY A 115 -10.84 5.24 8.36
C GLY A 115 -10.60 4.06 7.42
N PHE A 116 -9.50 3.31 7.57
CA PHE A 116 -9.22 2.14 6.72
C PHE A 116 -10.05 0.90 7.10
N SER A 117 -10.47 0.79 8.36
CA SER A 117 -11.26 -0.34 8.85
C SER A 117 -12.75 -0.04 8.85
N PHE A 118 -13.56 -1.03 8.45
CA PHE A 118 -15.01 -0.99 8.60
C PHE A 118 -15.50 -1.65 9.90
N ASN A 119 -14.60 -2.23 10.69
CA ASN A 119 -14.94 -2.89 11.95
C ASN A 119 -14.94 -1.93 13.14
N GLN A 120 -14.21 -0.83 13.03
CA GLN A 120 -14.15 0.24 14.02
C GLN A 120 -14.72 1.51 13.39
N GLU A 121 -15.53 2.24 14.15
CA GLU A 121 -16.09 3.51 13.67
C GLU A 121 -15.01 4.58 13.59
N GLY A 122 -14.99 5.29 12.47
CA GLY A 122 -14.07 6.39 12.20
C GLY A 122 -14.52 7.22 10.99
N PRO A 123 -13.79 8.30 10.67
CA PRO A 123 -14.08 9.12 9.51
C PRO A 123 -13.82 8.36 8.20
N LEU A 124 -14.51 8.74 7.14
CA LEU A 124 -14.23 8.23 5.78
C LEU A 124 -12.98 8.93 5.19
N ASP A 125 -11.81 8.76 5.80
CA ASP A 125 -10.56 9.40 5.36
C ASP A 125 -9.82 8.54 4.32
N MET A 126 -9.23 7.42 4.75
CA MET A 126 -8.46 6.46 3.95
C MET A 126 -7.22 7.03 3.24
N ARG A 127 -6.75 8.23 3.57
CA ARG A 127 -5.49 8.75 3.02
C ARG A 127 -4.31 8.12 3.74
N MET A 128 -3.35 7.61 2.97
CA MET A 128 -2.04 7.22 3.49
C MET A 128 -1.16 8.46 3.69
N ASP A 129 -1.22 9.42 2.78
CA ASP A 129 -0.57 10.72 2.91
C ASP A 129 -1.59 11.81 3.25
N ILE A 130 -1.56 12.34 4.47
CA ILE A 130 -2.51 13.37 4.92
C ILE A 130 -2.34 14.72 4.20
N ARG A 131 -1.22 14.93 3.48
CA ARG A 131 -0.98 16.14 2.68
C ARG A 131 -1.88 16.19 1.45
N GLN A 132 -2.39 15.04 0.98
CA GLN A 132 -3.31 14.99 -0.15
C GLN A 132 -4.73 15.43 0.24
N LYS A 133 -5.45 16.04 -0.71
CA LYS A 133 -6.77 16.68 -0.45
C LYS A 133 -7.97 15.75 -0.64
N THR A 134 -7.79 14.59 -1.25
CA THR A 134 -8.89 13.70 -1.61
C THR A 134 -9.03 12.62 -0.55
N THR A 135 -10.11 12.66 0.21
CA THR A 135 -10.52 11.61 1.15
C THR A 135 -11.54 10.67 0.51
N ALA A 136 -11.77 9.51 1.13
CA ALA A 136 -12.89 8.63 0.79
C ALA A 136 -14.23 9.38 0.87
N GLN A 137 -14.42 10.22 1.89
CA GLN A 137 -15.59 11.06 2.05
C GLN A 137 -15.75 12.00 0.86
N LYS A 138 -14.68 12.68 0.43
CA LYS A 138 -14.73 13.57 -0.72
C LYS A 138 -15.14 12.82 -1.99
N ILE A 139 -14.60 11.64 -2.24
CA ILE A 139 -15.00 10.79 -3.37
C ILE A 139 -16.51 10.48 -3.29
N LEU A 140 -16.96 9.95 -2.16
CA LEU A 140 -18.36 9.57 -1.95
C LEU A 140 -19.32 10.76 -2.10
N LEU A 141 -18.92 11.94 -1.62
CA LEU A 141 -19.71 13.16 -1.68
C LEU A 141 -19.76 13.81 -3.07
N THR A 142 -18.67 13.74 -3.84
CA THR A 142 -18.51 14.59 -5.05
C THR A 142 -18.53 13.82 -6.36
N TYR A 143 -18.15 12.54 -6.39
CA TYR A 143 -18.10 11.80 -7.65
C TYR A 143 -19.52 11.60 -8.22
N PRO A 144 -19.68 11.64 -9.56
CA PRO A 144 -20.90 11.21 -10.22
C PRO A 144 -21.22 9.73 -9.93
N GLU A 145 -22.50 9.36 -9.95
CA GLU A 145 -22.95 7.98 -9.72
C GLU A 145 -22.24 6.97 -10.64
N ALA A 146 -22.13 7.30 -11.93
CA ALA A 146 -21.46 6.45 -12.90
C ALA A 146 -19.98 6.20 -12.55
N ARG A 147 -19.30 7.23 -12.05
CA ARG A 147 -17.90 7.13 -11.63
C ARG A 147 -17.75 6.28 -10.36
N LEU A 148 -18.66 6.42 -9.40
CA LEU A 148 -18.70 5.54 -8.22
C LEU A 148 -18.90 4.07 -8.62
N ALA A 149 -19.85 3.79 -9.51
CA ALA A 149 -20.08 2.44 -10.00
C ALA A 149 -18.86 1.87 -10.75
N GLU A 150 -18.13 2.70 -11.48
CA GLU A 150 -16.89 2.35 -12.17
C GLU A 150 -15.80 1.96 -11.17
N ILE A 151 -15.50 2.77 -10.16
CA ILE A 151 -14.43 2.47 -9.19
C ILE A 151 -14.73 1.18 -8.41
N PHE A 152 -15.97 0.96 -7.99
CA PHE A 152 -16.34 -0.26 -7.26
C PHE A 152 -16.24 -1.50 -8.13
N LYS A 153 -16.56 -1.37 -9.42
CA LYS A 153 -16.41 -2.48 -10.37
C LYS A 153 -14.94 -2.76 -10.65
N LYS A 154 -14.16 -1.71 -10.95
CA LYS A 154 -12.76 -1.80 -11.38
C LYS A 154 -11.83 -2.26 -10.26
N TYR A 155 -11.97 -1.67 -9.07
CA TYR A 155 -11.05 -1.88 -7.96
C TYR A 155 -11.57 -2.82 -6.88
N GLY A 156 -12.89 -2.94 -6.75
CA GLY A 156 -13.51 -3.85 -5.78
C GLY A 156 -13.88 -5.21 -6.38
N ASP A 157 -13.88 -5.35 -7.70
CA ASP A 157 -14.42 -6.55 -8.39
C ASP A 157 -15.82 -6.92 -7.83
N LEU A 158 -16.69 -5.91 -7.75
CA LEU A 158 -18.03 -6.01 -7.20
C LEU A 158 -19.08 -6.13 -8.31
N HIS A 159 -20.13 -6.90 -8.03
CA HIS A 159 -21.36 -6.91 -8.82
C HIS A 159 -22.31 -5.81 -8.32
N HIS A 160 -23.43 -5.57 -9.01
CA HIS A 160 -24.47 -4.60 -8.59
C HIS A 160 -23.96 -3.18 -8.25
N THR A 161 -22.82 -2.76 -8.80
CA THR A 161 -22.16 -1.50 -8.42
C THR A 161 -22.98 -0.26 -8.74
N LYS A 162 -23.82 -0.31 -9.77
CA LYS A 162 -24.81 0.75 -10.08
C LYS A 162 -25.79 0.96 -8.94
N LEU A 163 -26.28 -0.12 -8.31
CA LEU A 163 -27.20 -0.04 -7.19
C LEU A 163 -26.51 0.58 -5.96
N LEU A 164 -25.30 0.13 -5.65
CA LEU A 164 -24.49 0.70 -4.56
C LEU A 164 -24.24 2.20 -4.77
N ALA A 165 -23.78 2.58 -5.97
CA ALA A 165 -23.53 3.97 -6.31
C ALA A 165 -24.79 4.84 -6.17
N ARG A 166 -25.94 4.37 -6.67
CA ARG A 166 -27.22 5.07 -6.51
C ARG A 166 -27.58 5.26 -5.04
N LYS A 167 -27.44 4.21 -4.22
CA LYS A 167 -27.69 4.27 -2.78
C LYS A 167 -26.77 5.28 -2.09
N ILE A 168 -25.48 5.32 -2.42
CA ILE A 168 -24.52 6.32 -1.91
C ILE A 168 -24.97 7.74 -2.29
N VAL A 169 -25.36 7.97 -3.54
CA VAL A 169 -25.82 9.29 -4.01
C VAL A 169 -27.11 9.73 -3.33
N THR A 170 -28.01 8.79 -3.01
CA THR A 170 -29.20 9.09 -2.21
C THR A 170 -28.81 9.43 -0.77
N GLN A 171 -27.99 8.60 -0.11
CA GLN A 171 -27.63 8.78 1.30
C GLN A 171 -26.84 10.06 1.55
N ARG A 172 -25.94 10.44 0.64
CA ARG A 172 -25.19 11.70 0.77
C ARG A 172 -26.08 12.94 0.70
N LYS A 173 -27.21 12.90 -0.03
CA LYS A 173 -28.18 14.01 -0.06
C LYS A 173 -28.94 14.15 1.27
N LEU A 174 -29.05 13.06 2.01
CA LEU A 174 -29.69 13.01 3.33
C LEU A 174 -28.70 13.29 4.49
N GLY A 175 -27.40 13.43 4.21
CA GLY A 175 -26.37 13.62 5.23
C GLY A 175 -26.13 12.40 6.13
N GLN A 176 -26.46 11.19 5.67
CA GLN A 176 -26.41 9.94 6.45
C GLN A 176 -25.20 9.05 6.12
N LEU A 177 -24.15 9.61 5.49
CA LEU A 177 -22.95 8.87 5.11
C LEU A 177 -21.71 9.60 5.60
N ASN A 178 -21.43 9.48 6.91
CA ASN A 178 -20.38 10.25 7.58
C ASN A 178 -19.22 9.37 8.05
N THR A 179 -19.52 8.14 8.48
CA THR A 179 -18.54 7.25 9.09
C THR A 179 -18.29 5.98 8.29
N THR A 180 -17.24 5.25 8.65
CA THR A 180 -16.95 3.90 8.15
C THR A 180 -18.09 2.92 8.43
N THR A 181 -18.76 3.02 9.58
CA THR A 181 -19.89 2.16 9.97
C THR A 181 -21.16 2.49 9.18
N ASP A 182 -21.41 3.76 8.85
CA ASP A 182 -22.50 4.16 7.95
C ASP A 182 -22.33 3.52 6.57
N LEU A 183 -21.12 3.62 6.01
CA LEU A 183 -20.80 3.02 4.71
C LEU A 183 -20.94 1.49 4.77
N LYS A 184 -20.44 0.86 5.84
CA LYS A 184 -20.60 -0.60 6.05
C LYS A 184 -22.07 -1.00 6.03
N LYS A 185 -22.93 -0.35 6.82
CA LYS A 185 -24.38 -0.63 6.88
C LYS A 185 -25.02 -0.51 5.51
N LEU A 186 -24.71 0.57 4.78
CA LEU A 186 -25.23 0.80 3.44
C LEU A 186 -24.84 -0.33 2.46
N VAL A 187 -23.60 -0.82 2.57
CA VAL A 187 -23.10 -1.94 1.77
C VAL A 187 -23.82 -3.23 2.16
N GLU A 188 -23.95 -3.54 3.45
CA GLU A 188 -24.66 -4.72 3.93
C GLU A 188 -26.10 -4.77 3.41
N GLU A 189 -26.83 -3.65 3.51
CA GLU A 189 -28.19 -3.53 2.98
C GLU A 189 -28.26 -3.66 1.46
N THR A 190 -27.25 -3.18 0.74
CA THR A 190 -27.22 -3.22 -0.74
C THR A 190 -27.05 -4.64 -1.24
N TYR A 191 -26.14 -5.40 -0.62
CA TYR A 191 -25.83 -6.78 -1.00
C TYR A 191 -26.64 -7.81 -0.22
N ARG A 192 -27.55 -7.38 0.67
CA ARG A 192 -28.33 -8.24 1.58
C ARG A 192 -27.40 -9.21 2.31
N TRP A 193 -26.30 -8.66 2.83
CA TRP A 193 -25.22 -9.45 3.40
C TRP A 193 -25.68 -10.17 4.66
N THR A 194 -25.31 -11.44 4.75
CA THR A 194 -25.39 -12.26 5.97
C THR A 194 -24.02 -12.86 6.25
N PRO A 195 -23.58 -12.97 7.53
CA PRO A 195 -22.28 -13.54 7.85
C PRO A 195 -22.12 -14.96 7.31
N GLN A 196 -21.03 -15.21 6.57
CA GLN A 196 -20.73 -16.50 5.95
C GLN A 196 -19.25 -16.83 6.15
N LYS A 197 -18.93 -18.09 6.51
CA LYS A 197 -17.54 -18.50 6.81
C LYS A 197 -16.61 -18.45 5.60
N SER A 198 -17.12 -18.64 4.39
CA SER A 198 -16.32 -18.80 3.17
C SER A 198 -16.35 -17.58 2.25
N HIS A 199 -17.03 -16.49 2.62
CA HIS A 199 -17.21 -15.33 1.75
C HIS A 199 -16.66 -14.08 2.42
N LEU A 200 -15.87 -13.33 1.65
CA LEU A 200 -15.37 -12.04 2.09
C LEU A 200 -16.53 -11.06 2.22
N HIS A 201 -16.54 -10.33 3.33
CA HIS A 201 -17.53 -9.28 3.54
C HIS A 201 -17.47 -8.25 2.39
N PRO A 202 -18.61 -7.88 1.75
CA PRO A 202 -18.62 -6.94 0.64
C PRO A 202 -18.06 -5.55 0.99
N ALA A 203 -18.12 -5.15 2.26
CA ALA A 203 -17.51 -3.92 2.74
C ALA A 203 -16.00 -3.91 2.53
N ALA A 204 -15.30 -5.05 2.66
CA ALA A 204 -13.87 -5.14 2.41
C ALA A 204 -13.52 -4.74 0.96
N LYS A 205 -14.30 -5.21 -0.02
CA LYS A 205 -14.13 -4.84 -1.43
C LYS A 205 -14.45 -3.37 -1.73
N VAL A 206 -15.48 -2.82 -1.07
CA VAL A 206 -15.83 -1.39 -1.18
C VAL A 206 -14.73 -0.50 -0.59
N PHE A 207 -14.24 -0.85 0.59
CA PHE A 207 -13.16 -0.13 1.26
C PHE A 207 -11.86 -0.24 0.48
N GLN A 208 -11.50 -1.43 -0.04
CA GLN A 208 -10.38 -1.61 -0.96
C GLN A 208 -10.50 -0.69 -2.19
N ALA A 209 -11.68 -0.63 -2.83
CA ALA A 209 -11.87 0.21 -4.01
C ALA A 209 -11.69 1.70 -3.72
N LEU A 210 -12.22 2.17 -2.59
CA LEU A 210 -12.03 3.55 -2.15
C LEU A 210 -10.57 3.83 -1.81
N ARG A 211 -9.91 2.93 -1.07
CA ARG A 211 -8.50 3.02 -0.71
C ARG A 211 -7.61 3.18 -1.94
N ILE A 212 -7.81 2.31 -2.93
CA ILE A 212 -7.09 2.35 -4.20
C ILE A 212 -7.30 3.67 -4.94
N GLU A 213 -8.54 4.19 -5.01
CA GLU A 213 -8.84 5.46 -5.68
C GLU A 213 -8.30 6.68 -4.89
N VAL A 214 -8.39 6.68 -3.56
CA VAL A 214 -7.84 7.76 -2.70
C VAL A 214 -6.33 7.85 -2.87
N ASN A 215 -5.65 6.71 -2.83
CA ASN A 215 -4.19 6.65 -2.75
C ASN A 215 -3.51 6.35 -4.09
N GLN A 216 -4.29 6.29 -5.18
CA GLN A 216 -3.84 5.99 -6.54
C GLN A 216 -2.87 4.80 -6.59
N GLU A 217 -3.17 3.74 -5.84
CA GLU A 217 -2.24 2.65 -5.53
C GLU A 217 -1.73 1.94 -6.80
N LEU A 218 -2.64 1.72 -7.75
CA LEU A 218 -2.35 1.02 -8.99
C LEU A 218 -1.72 1.92 -10.07
N GLN A 219 -1.99 3.23 -10.01
CA GLN A 219 -1.54 4.17 -11.03
C GLN A 219 -0.01 4.31 -10.93
N GLY A 220 0.68 4.14 -12.07
CA GLY A 220 2.12 4.29 -12.17
C GLY A 220 2.94 3.13 -11.58
N LEU A 221 2.34 2.10 -10.98
CA LEU A 221 3.09 0.99 -10.36
C LEU A 221 3.93 0.21 -11.39
N ALA A 222 3.35 -0.16 -12.53
CA ALA A 222 4.07 -0.90 -13.57
C ALA A 222 5.20 -0.06 -14.19
N GLU A 223 4.92 1.20 -14.50
CA GLU A 223 5.90 2.15 -15.04
C GLU A 223 7.04 2.39 -14.04
N PHE A 224 6.73 2.53 -12.75
CA PHE A 224 7.71 2.61 -11.68
C PHE A 224 8.65 1.40 -11.69
N LEU A 225 8.11 0.18 -11.72
CA LEU A 225 8.92 -1.05 -11.72
C LEU A 225 9.81 -1.14 -12.96
N GLU A 226 9.30 -0.76 -14.13
CA GLU A 226 10.09 -0.73 -15.37
C GLU A 226 11.22 0.29 -15.29
N ASN A 227 10.93 1.52 -14.87
CA ASN A 227 11.92 2.60 -14.72
C ASN A 227 12.97 2.29 -13.65
N LEU A 228 12.56 1.70 -12.53
CA LEU A 228 13.45 1.25 -11.47
C LEU A 228 14.41 0.17 -12.00
N ALA A 229 13.88 -0.85 -12.67
CA ALA A 229 14.70 -1.93 -13.21
C ALA A 229 15.76 -1.44 -14.22
N ASN A 230 15.42 -0.46 -15.05
CA ASN A 230 16.36 0.13 -16.03
C ASN A 230 17.51 0.91 -15.38
N ARG A 231 17.39 1.29 -14.11
CA ARG A 231 18.44 1.99 -13.33
C ARG A 231 19.28 1.05 -12.48
N CYS A 232 18.74 -0.12 -12.18
CA CYS A 232 19.42 -1.14 -11.40
C CYS A 232 20.56 -1.78 -12.19
N LEU A 233 21.70 -2.00 -11.53
CA LEU A 233 22.76 -2.80 -12.11
C LEU A 233 22.41 -4.29 -12.11
N SER A 234 23.13 -5.06 -12.92
CA SER A 234 23.03 -6.52 -12.91
C SER A 234 23.26 -7.07 -11.50
N GLY A 235 22.41 -8.01 -11.09
CA GLY A 235 22.46 -8.64 -9.77
C GLY A 235 21.68 -7.90 -8.67
N THR A 236 21.12 -6.72 -8.92
CA THR A 236 20.14 -6.11 -8.01
C THR A 236 18.86 -6.96 -7.99
N ARG A 237 18.27 -7.14 -6.80
CA ARG A 237 17.05 -7.93 -6.61
C ARG A 237 15.88 -7.01 -6.30
N ILE A 238 14.78 -7.13 -7.03
CA ILE A 238 13.52 -6.41 -6.76
C ILE A 238 12.52 -7.44 -6.25
N VAL A 239 12.02 -7.26 -5.03
CA VAL A 239 11.04 -8.13 -4.39
C VAL A 239 9.77 -7.33 -4.13
N VAL A 240 8.64 -7.89 -4.54
CA VAL A 240 7.33 -7.26 -4.40
C VAL A 240 6.36 -8.24 -3.74
N ILE A 241 5.70 -7.79 -2.67
CA ILE A 241 4.57 -8.47 -2.02
C ILE A 241 3.32 -7.69 -2.40
N SER A 242 2.32 -8.39 -2.95
CA SER A 242 1.03 -7.80 -3.32
C SER A 242 -0.10 -8.49 -2.55
N PHE A 243 -1.13 -7.73 -2.18
CA PHE A 243 -2.22 -8.25 -1.33
C PHE A 243 -3.53 -8.44 -2.08
N HIS A 244 -3.61 -7.97 -3.33
CA HIS A 244 -4.77 -8.23 -4.17
C HIS A 244 -4.40 -8.45 -5.64
N SER A 245 -5.29 -9.14 -6.36
CA SER A 245 -5.07 -9.59 -7.73
C SER A 245 -4.81 -8.46 -8.74
N LEU A 246 -5.25 -7.23 -8.45
CA LEU A 246 -4.97 -6.06 -9.30
C LEU A 246 -3.50 -5.63 -9.24
N GLU A 247 -2.88 -5.64 -8.06
CA GLU A 247 -1.45 -5.33 -7.88
C GLU A 247 -0.61 -6.44 -8.53
N ASP A 248 -0.87 -7.69 -8.14
CA ASP A 248 -0.16 -8.88 -8.64
C ASP A 248 -0.11 -8.90 -10.17
N ARG A 249 -1.25 -8.64 -10.82
CA ARG A 249 -1.33 -8.61 -12.28
C ARG A 249 -0.43 -7.54 -12.90
N LEU A 250 -0.32 -6.35 -12.29
CA LEU A 250 0.54 -5.28 -12.79
C LEU A 250 2.02 -5.63 -12.59
N VAL A 251 2.37 -6.11 -11.40
CA VAL A 251 3.74 -6.54 -11.05
C VAL A 251 4.20 -7.64 -12.00
N LYS A 252 3.39 -8.69 -12.16
CA LYS A 252 3.66 -9.82 -13.06
C LYS A 252 3.87 -9.35 -14.51
N ARG A 253 3.01 -8.46 -15.00
CA ARG A 253 3.14 -7.91 -16.37
C ARG A 253 4.42 -7.10 -16.54
N ALA A 254 4.76 -6.26 -15.58
CA ALA A 254 5.99 -5.45 -15.61
C ALA A 254 7.23 -6.37 -15.67
N PHE A 255 7.31 -7.37 -14.78
CA PHE A 255 8.43 -8.31 -14.76
C PHE A 255 8.53 -9.17 -16.01
N LEU A 256 7.40 -9.66 -16.56
CA LEU A 256 7.39 -10.39 -17.83
C LEU A 256 7.89 -9.53 -19.00
N LYS A 257 7.50 -8.26 -19.04
CA LYS A 257 7.96 -7.31 -20.07
C LYS A 257 9.46 -7.05 -19.96
N LEU A 258 9.97 -6.83 -18.76
CA LEU A 258 11.40 -6.65 -18.50
C LEU A 258 12.21 -7.89 -18.88
N ALA A 259 11.70 -9.08 -18.57
CA ALA A 259 12.35 -10.34 -18.96
C ALA A 259 12.38 -10.53 -20.49
N ALA A 260 11.32 -10.14 -21.20
CA ALA A 260 11.26 -10.21 -22.66
C ALA A 260 12.12 -9.14 -23.37
N GLY A 261 12.38 -8.01 -22.72
CA GLY A 261 13.13 -6.88 -23.27
C GLY A 261 14.65 -7.03 -23.27
N ASN A 262 15.20 -7.95 -22.48
CA ASN A 262 16.65 -8.16 -22.31
C ASN A 262 17.27 -9.14 -23.34
N GLY A 263 16.70 -9.19 -24.55
CA GLY A 263 17.23 -9.94 -25.69
C GLY A 263 18.16 -9.13 -26.61
N LYS A 264 18.84 -8.10 -26.08
CA LYS A 264 19.88 -7.33 -26.78
C LYS A 264 21.13 -7.23 -25.95
#